data_AF-A0A7Z2SYM1-F1
#
_entry.id   AF-A0A7Z2SYM1-F1
#
_cell.length_a   1.000
_cell.length_b   1.000
_cell.length_c   1.000
_cell.angle_alpha   90.00
_cell.angle_beta   90.00
_cell.angle_gamma   90.00
#
_symmetry.space_group_name_H-M   'P 1'
#
loop_
_entity.id
_entity.type
_entity.pdbx_description
1 polymer ?
#
loop_
_entity_poly.entity_id
_entity_poly.type
_entity_poly.pdbx_seq_one_letter_code
_entity_poly.pdbx_strand_id
1 'polypeptide(L)'
;MFWISFFLVLIGLLLCGTGLSVAKKGKTAFIAGYHTTFHPKDEPKLAKRFGFLLCLFGVETMVFPLFYALGWMEGTHYAMLAVLNIMLALFFLAMDQWGRGSGGK
;
A
#
# COMPACT_ATOMS: atom_id res chain seq x y z
N MET A 1 -9.57 -25.26 0.16
CA MET A 1 -9.49 -24.17 -0.83
C MET A 1 -10.45 -23.03 -0.51
N PHE A 2 -11.78 -23.25 -0.43
CA PHE A 2 -12.77 -22.18 -0.18
C PHE A 2 -12.53 -21.32 1.08
N TRP A 3 -12.16 -21.94 2.20
CA TRP A 3 -11.88 -21.22 3.44
C TRP A 3 -10.73 -20.21 3.31
N ILE A 4 -9.67 -20.58 2.60
CA ILE A 4 -8.49 -19.72 2.37
C ILE A 4 -8.90 -18.52 1.51
N SER A 5 -9.69 -18.75 0.46
CA SER A 5 -10.21 -17.67 -0.38
C SER A 5 -11.06 -16.68 0.42
N PHE A 6 -11.90 -17.17 1.34
CA PHE A 6 -12.71 -16.31 2.21
C PHE A 6 -11.84 -15.43 3.13
N PHE A 7 -10.80 -16.00 3.75
CA PHE A 7 -9.86 -15.22 4.56
C PHE A 7 -9.10 -14.17 3.74
N LEU A 8 -8.68 -14.50 2.52
CA LEU A 8 -8.01 -13.55 1.62
C LEU A 8 -8.92 -12.37 1.25
N VAL A 9 -10.20 -12.64 0.99
CA VAL A 9 -11.20 -11.60 0.73
C VAL A 9 -11.38 -10.69 1.96
N LEU A 10 -11.46 -11.25 3.16
CA LEU A 10 -11.54 -10.47 4.40
C LEU A 10 -10.29 -9.61 4.62
N ILE A 11 -9.09 -10.16 4.41
CA ILE A 11 -7.83 -9.41 4.51
C ILE A 11 -7.83 -8.26 3.49
N GLY A 12 -8.23 -8.53 2.24
CA GLY A 12 -8.33 -7.50 1.21
C GLY A 12 -9.31 -6.38 1.57
N LEU A 13 -10.46 -6.69 2.18
CA LEU A 13 -11.39 -5.69 2.70
C LEU A 13 -10.76 -4.82 3.80
N LEU A 14 -10.02 -5.44 4.73
CA LEU A 14 -9.31 -4.72 5.78
C LEU A 14 -8.21 -3.81 5.21
N LEU A 15 -7.47 -4.28 4.20
CA LEU A 15 -6.47 -3.48 3.49
C LEU A 15 -7.11 -2.27 2.77
N CYS A 16 -8.24 -2.47 2.09
CA CYS A 16 -8.99 -1.37 1.49
C CYS A 16 -9.52 -0.38 2.54
N GLY A 17 -10.08 -0.87 3.64
CA GLY A 17 -10.61 -0.03 4.72
C GLY A 17 -9.53 0.81 5.39
N THR A 18 -8.36 0.21 5.65
CA THR A 18 -7.19 0.91 6.18
C THR A 18 -6.62 1.90 5.16
N GLY A 19 -6.50 1.53 3.89
CA GLY A 19 -6.06 2.41 2.80
C GLY A 19 -6.95 3.65 2.64
N LEU A 20 -8.27 3.46 2.65
CA LEU A 20 -9.23 4.57 2.62
C LEU A 20 -9.14 5.45 3.87
N SER A 21 -8.97 4.86 5.05
CA SER A 21 -8.77 5.63 6.29
C SER A 21 -7.50 6.46 6.25
N VAL A 22 -6.38 5.91 5.74
CA VAL A 22 -5.12 6.63 5.57
C VAL A 22 -5.30 7.77 4.57
N ALA A 23 -5.93 7.50 3.42
CA ALA A 23 -6.19 8.52 2.40
C ALA A 23 -7.09 9.66 2.91
N LYS A 24 -8.10 9.35 3.75
CA LYS A 24 -9.03 10.34 4.32
C LYS A 24 -8.44 11.14 5.48
N LYS A 25 -7.65 10.50 6.35
CA LYS A 25 -7.06 11.17 7.53
C LYS A 25 -5.94 12.12 7.15
N GLY A 26 -5.26 11.91 6.01
CA GLY A 26 -4.22 12.81 5.52
C GLY A 26 -2.96 12.89 6.38
N LYS A 27 -2.91 12.16 7.51
CA LYS A 27 -1.77 12.07 8.43
C LYS A 27 -1.04 10.75 8.18
N THR A 28 0.21 10.83 7.75
CA THR A 28 1.12 9.67 7.58
C THR A 28 1.91 9.35 8.85
N ALA A 29 1.49 9.86 10.01
CA ALA A 29 2.11 9.61 11.31
C ALA A 29 2.31 8.12 11.65
N PHE A 30 1.62 7.23 10.94
CA PHE A 30 1.77 5.77 11.04
C PHE A 30 3.03 5.20 10.36
N ILE A 31 3.56 5.85 9.32
CA ILE A 31 4.70 5.32 8.53
C ILE A 31 6.03 5.92 8.97
N ALA A 32 6.02 7.18 9.45
CA ALA A 32 7.22 7.99 9.61
C ALA A 32 7.90 7.89 11.00
N GLY A 33 7.33 7.13 11.93
CA GLY A 33 7.76 7.13 13.34
C GLY A 33 7.36 8.42 14.05
N TYR A 34 6.97 8.31 15.33
CA TYR A 34 6.51 9.45 16.11
C TYR A 34 7.60 10.53 16.22
N HIS A 35 7.34 11.70 15.62
CA HIS A 35 7.84 13.03 16.00
C HIS A 35 9.34 13.36 15.98
N THR A 36 10.26 12.45 15.60
CA THR A 36 11.70 12.71 15.79
C THR A 36 12.60 12.65 14.55
N THR A 37 12.20 12.04 13.43
CA THR A 37 13.12 11.89 12.28
C THR A 37 12.53 12.25 10.92
N PHE A 38 11.20 12.24 10.76
CA PHE A 38 10.57 12.32 9.45
C PHE A 38 9.40 13.32 9.42
N HIS A 39 9.60 14.44 8.73
CA HIS A 39 8.53 15.40 8.41
C HIS A 39 8.31 15.35 6.89
N PRO A 40 7.24 14.69 6.41
CA PRO A 40 6.87 14.66 5.00
C PRO A 40 6.57 16.07 4.48
N LYS A 41 6.93 16.37 3.23
CA LYS A 41 6.72 17.71 2.65
C LYS A 41 5.23 17.96 2.37
N ASP A 42 4.56 16.96 1.80
CA ASP A 42 3.13 16.97 1.50
C ASP A 42 2.45 15.75 2.12
N GLU A 43 2.35 15.70 3.46
CA GLU A 43 1.63 14.66 4.22
C GLU A 43 0.29 14.21 3.59
N PRO A 44 -0.63 15.11 3.18
CA PRO A 44 -1.91 14.69 2.60
C PRO A 44 -1.75 14.04 1.22
N LYS A 45 -0.78 14.47 0.41
CA LYS A 45 -0.53 13.90 -0.92
C LYS A 45 0.10 12.52 -0.81
N LEU A 46 1.06 12.37 0.10
CA LEU A 46 1.70 11.08 0.39
C LEU A 46 0.70 10.10 0.99
N ALA A 47 -0.11 10.52 1.97
CA ALA A 47 -1.19 9.71 2.55
C ALA A 47 -2.19 9.25 1.49
N LYS A 48 -2.58 10.11 0.55
CA LYS A 48 -3.50 9.74 -0.53
C LYS A 48 -2.89 8.71 -1.49
N ARG A 49 -1.62 8.87 -1.85
CA ARG A 49 -0.90 7.93 -2.72
C ARG A 49 -0.70 6.56 -2.06
N PHE A 50 -0.25 6.55 -0.81
CA PHE A 50 -0.11 5.32 -0.01
C PHE A 50 -1.45 4.64 0.24
N GLY A 51 -2.48 5.40 0.62
CA GLY A 51 -3.81 4.87 0.84
C GLY A 51 -4.42 4.26 -0.43
N PHE A 52 -4.20 4.89 -1.59
CA PHE A 52 -4.59 4.31 -2.88
C PHE A 52 -3.83 3.02 -3.18
N LEU A 53 -2.52 2.99 -2.95
CA LEU A 53 -1.68 1.82 -3.22
C LEU A 53 -2.04 0.63 -2.31
N LEU A 54 -2.33 0.90 -1.03
CA LEU A 54 -2.80 -0.11 -0.09
C LEU A 54 -4.19 -0.65 -0.48
N CYS A 55 -5.06 0.22 -1.00
CA CYS A 55 -6.37 -0.18 -1.50
C CYS A 55 -6.24 -1.03 -2.79
N LEU A 56 -5.33 -0.68 -3.69
CA LEU A 56 -5.03 -1.45 -4.89
C LEU A 56 -4.54 -2.86 -4.53
N PHE A 57 -3.59 -2.96 -3.60
CA PHE A 57 -3.10 -4.25 -3.09
C PHE A 57 -4.21 -5.06 -2.41
N GLY A 58 -5.11 -4.40 -1.68
CA GLY A 58 -6.30 -5.03 -1.12
C GLY A 58 -7.20 -5.65 -2.19
N VAL A 59 -7.48 -4.93 -3.27
CA VAL A 59 -8.24 -5.46 -4.42
C VAL A 59 -7.52 -6.63 -5.09
N GLU A 60 -6.21 -6.51 -5.33
CA GLU A 60 -5.40 -7.61 -5.89
C GLU A 60 -5.51 -8.88 -5.02
N THR A 61 -5.44 -8.72 -3.70
CA THR A 61 -5.60 -9.80 -2.71
C THR A 61 -6.98 -10.47 -2.81
N MET A 62 -8.05 -9.69 -3.02
CA MET A 62 -9.42 -10.21 -3.13
C MET A 62 -9.66 -10.96 -4.44
N VAL A 63 -9.03 -10.52 -5.53
CA VAL A 63 -9.25 -11.11 -6.86
C VAL A 63 -8.30 -12.28 -7.14
N PHE A 64 -7.15 -12.36 -6.46
CA PHE A 64 -6.17 -13.44 -6.62
C PHE A 64 -6.78 -14.86 -6.55
N PRO A 65 -7.65 -15.22 -5.58
CA PRO A 65 -8.25 -16.55 -5.54
C PRO A 65 -9.07 -16.91 -6.78
N LEU A 66 -9.68 -15.92 -7.44
CA LEU A 66 -10.44 -16.12 -8.68
C LEU A 66 -9.50 -16.48 -9.83
N PHE A 67 -8.43 -15.70 -10.03
CA PHE A 67 -7.44 -15.95 -11.08
C PHE A 67 -6.66 -17.25 -10.85
N TYR A 68 -6.39 -17.58 -9.59
CA TYR A 68 -5.78 -18.86 -9.22
C TYR A 68 -6.70 -20.04 -9.56
N ALA A 69 -8.00 -19.92 -9.27
CA ALA A 69 -8.97 -20.98 -9.59
C ALA A 69 -9.16 -21.19 -11.10
N LEU A 70 -8.97 -20.16 -11.92
CA LEU A 70 -9.01 -20.23 -13.38
C LEU A 70 -7.71 -20.77 -14.00
N GLY A 71 -6.66 -21.00 -13.20
CA GLY A 71 -5.34 -21.43 -13.69
C GLY A 71 -4.58 -20.32 -14.43
N TRP A 72 -4.99 -19.06 -14.31
CA TRP A 72 -4.37 -17.93 -15.00
C TRP A 72 -3.21 -17.32 -14.21
N MET A 73 -3.17 -17.56 -12.89
CA MET A 73 -2.12 -17.08 -12.01
C MET A 73 -1.65 -18.16 -11.05
N GLU A 74 -0.35 -18.19 -10.81
CA GLU A 74 0.27 -18.96 -9.74
C GLU A 74 0.64 -18.05 -8.55
N GLY A 75 0.93 -18.66 -7.40
CA GLY A 75 1.36 -17.92 -6.21
C GLY A 75 2.62 -17.07 -6.40
N THR A 76 3.51 -17.48 -7.32
CA THR A 76 4.71 -16.71 -7.72
C THR A 76 4.37 -15.35 -8.32
N HIS A 77 3.32 -15.28 -9.14
CA HIS A 77 2.86 -14.05 -9.77
C HIS A 77 2.33 -13.07 -8.72
N TYR A 78 1.57 -13.59 -7.73
CA TYR A 78 1.09 -12.79 -6.62
C TYR A 78 2.23 -12.28 -5.73
N ALA A 79 3.26 -13.10 -5.48
CA ALA A 79 4.43 -12.67 -4.75
C ALA A 79 5.16 -11.52 -5.47
N MET A 80 5.30 -11.57 -6.80
CA MET A 80 5.88 -10.47 -7.57
C MET A 80 5.04 -9.19 -7.48
N LEU A 81 3.70 -9.29 -7.56
CA LEU A 81 2.80 -8.15 -7.36
C LEU A 81 2.95 -7.53 -5.96
N ALA A 82 3.06 -8.34 -4.92
CA ALA A 82 3.29 -7.86 -3.56
C ALA A 82 4.63 -7.11 -3.43
N VAL A 83 5.71 -7.65 -4.00
CA VAL A 83 7.02 -6.98 -4.04
C VAL A 83 6.94 -5.66 -4.80
N LEU A 84 6.24 -5.62 -5.94
CA LEU A 84 6.05 -4.40 -6.72
C LEU A 84 5.31 -3.32 -5.92
N ASN A 85 4.25 -3.68 -5.20
CA ASN A 85 3.53 -2.76 -4.32
C ASN A 85 4.45 -2.18 -3.23
N ILE A 86 5.29 -3.01 -2.60
CA ILE A 86 6.27 -2.56 -1.61
C ILE A 86 7.29 -1.60 -2.25
N MET A 87 7.81 -1.93 -3.44
CA MET A 87 8.76 -1.08 -4.15
C MET A 87 8.15 0.29 -4.52
N LEU A 88 6.89 0.33 -4.96
CA LEU A 88 6.19 1.58 -5.24
C LEU A 88 5.93 2.41 -3.99
N ALA A 89 5.59 1.76 -2.88
CA ALA A 89 5.47 2.42 -1.58
C ALA A 89 6.80 3.08 -1.15
N LEU A 90 7.91 2.34 -1.24
CA LEU A 90 9.25 2.88 -0.96
C LEU A 90 9.63 4.02 -1.92
N PHE A 91 9.29 3.88 -3.20
CA PHE A 91 9.52 4.93 -4.20
C PHE A 91 8.76 6.22 -3.87
N PHE A 92 7.48 6.12 -3.48
CA PHE A 92 6.71 7.29 -3.05
C PHE A 92 7.29 7.96 -1.80
N LEU A 93 7.80 7.17 -0.86
CA LEU A 93 8.50 7.68 0.30
C LEU A 93 9.80 8.42 -0.10
N ALA A 94 10.61 7.81 -0.95
CA ALA A 94 11.87 8.39 -1.43
C ALA A 94 11.65 9.68 -2.21
N MET A 95 10.65 9.74 -3.09
CA MET A 95 10.31 10.97 -3.82
C MET A 95 9.85 12.10 -2.90
N ASP A 96 9.07 11.79 -1.86
CA ASP A 96 8.67 12.79 -0.87
C ASP A 96 9.89 13.34 -0.12
N GLN A 97 10.86 12.48 0.21
CA GLN A 97 12.10 12.89 0.86
C GLN A 97 13.09 13.62 -0.05
N TRP A 98 13.20 13.26 -1.33
CA TRP A 98 14.13 13.91 -2.27
C TRP A 98 13.86 15.42 -2.37
N GLY A 99 12.60 15.84 -2.17
CA GLY A 99 12.22 17.24 -2.05
C GLY A 99 12.83 18.01 -0.87
N ARG A 100 13.39 17.33 0.15
CA ARG A 100 14.15 17.94 1.28
C ARG A 100 15.60 18.25 0.93
N GLY A 101 16.21 17.55 -0.02
CA GLY A 101 17.65 17.65 -0.31
C GLY A 101 18.09 18.91 -1.06
N SER A 102 17.15 19.62 -1.72
CA SER A 102 17.45 20.78 -2.58
C SER A 102 17.13 22.14 -1.94
N GLY A 103 16.73 22.17 -0.66
CA GLY A 103 16.35 23.39 0.06
C GLY A 103 17.04 23.57 1.41
N GLY A 104 18.18 22.89 1.60
CA GLY A 104 19.10 23.21 2.70
C GLY A 104 19.76 24.55 2.40
N LYS A 105 19.58 25.51 3.31
CA LYS A 105 20.39 26.72 3.39
C LYS A 105 21.87 26.39 3.34
#